data_AF-A0AAT9M473-F1
#
_entry.id   AF-A0AAT9M473-F1
#
_cell.length_a   1.000
_cell.length_b   1.000
_cell.length_c   1.000
_cell.angle_alpha   90.00
_cell.angle_beta   90.00
_cell.angle_gamma   90.00
#
_symmetry.space_group_name_H-M   'P 1'
#
loop_
_entity.id
_entity.type
_entity.pdbx_description
1 polymer ?
#
loop_
_entity_poly.entity_id
_entity_poly.type
_entity_poly.pdbx_seq_one_letter_code
_entity_poly.pdbx_strand_id
1 'polypeptide(L)'
;MTTPDHEPEQLADEAVAAEAAETTEAVAETSEAVAETSEADAVAEFDAAVEADDEGDAEPVPAPVALPNRLIQTVGRRKEAIVRVRLVPGSGKFTLNGKSLEQYFPNKVHQQLIKEPLVTVERVEMFDVIGNLVGGGISGQAGALRLAIARALIEFESEDRPALKKAGFLTRDPRAKERKKYGLKKARKAPQYSKR
;
A
#
# COMPACT_ATOMS: atom_id res chain seq x y z
N MET A 1 -31.30 -33.59 -43.29
CA MET A 1 -29.83 -33.46 -43.30
C MET A 1 -29.45 -32.47 -42.21
N THR A 2 -29.87 -32.67 -40.96
CA THR A 2 -29.54 -33.79 -40.04
C THR A 2 -28.21 -33.50 -39.33
N THR A 3 -28.35 -33.04 -38.09
CA THR A 3 -27.30 -32.91 -37.07
C THR A 3 -26.59 -34.25 -36.84
N PRO A 4 -25.28 -34.24 -36.57
CA PRO A 4 -24.65 -35.26 -35.75
C PRO A 4 -24.56 -34.75 -34.30
N ASP A 5 -25.47 -35.22 -33.45
CA ASP A 5 -25.23 -35.29 -32.01
C ASP A 5 -24.02 -36.19 -31.75
N HIS A 6 -23.10 -35.77 -30.88
CA HIS A 6 -22.15 -36.71 -30.25
C HIS A 6 -21.62 -36.23 -28.90
N GLU A 7 -22.50 -36.29 -27.91
CA GLU A 7 -22.17 -36.93 -26.63
C GLU A 7 -22.92 -38.29 -26.61
N PRO A 8 -22.62 -39.25 -25.72
CA PRO A 8 -21.65 -39.22 -24.61
C PRO A 8 -20.66 -40.41 -24.64
N GLU A 9 -19.74 -40.47 -23.68
CA GLU A 9 -19.64 -41.66 -22.81
C GLU A 9 -18.94 -41.34 -21.47
N GLN A 10 -19.59 -41.74 -20.37
CA GLN A 10 -19.05 -41.69 -19.02
C GLN A 10 -18.73 -43.13 -18.57
N LEU A 11 -17.53 -43.34 -18.03
CA LEU A 11 -17.15 -44.39 -17.07
C LEU A 11 -15.94 -43.77 -16.34
N ALA A 12 -16.00 -43.37 -15.07
CA ALA A 12 -16.29 -44.14 -13.85
C ALA A 12 -15.13 -45.07 -13.45
N ASP A 13 -14.98 -45.26 -12.14
CA ASP A 13 -13.87 -45.89 -11.41
C ASP A 13 -12.54 -45.07 -11.37
N GLU A 14 -11.82 -44.99 -10.25
CA GLU A 14 -12.06 -45.56 -8.91
C GLU A 14 -11.47 -44.68 -7.79
N ALA A 15 -11.88 -44.93 -6.55
CA ALA A 15 -11.45 -44.17 -5.38
C ALA A 15 -10.13 -44.69 -4.77
N VAL A 16 -9.30 -43.76 -4.29
CA VAL A 16 -8.24 -44.00 -3.30
C VAL A 16 -8.35 -42.83 -2.29
N ALA A 17 -9.12 -42.95 -1.21
CA ALA A 17 -8.77 -43.68 0.02
C ALA A 17 -7.38 -43.23 0.54
N ALA A 18 -7.33 -42.13 1.28
CA ALA A 18 -7.35 -42.12 2.75
C ALA A 18 -5.99 -42.45 3.38
N GLU A 19 -5.36 -41.44 3.99
CA GLU A 19 -4.33 -41.62 5.01
C GLU A 19 -4.59 -40.62 6.17
N ALA A 20 -5.19 -41.13 7.24
CA ALA A 20 -5.35 -40.47 8.53
C ALA A 20 -5.49 -41.55 9.61
N ALA A 21 -4.86 -41.35 10.78
CA ALA A 21 -4.63 -42.34 11.86
C ALA A 21 -3.63 -43.47 11.47
N GLU A 22 -2.83 -44.06 12.36
CA GLU A 22 -2.59 -43.90 13.82
C GLU A 22 -1.07 -44.23 14.08
N THR A 23 -0.40 -44.11 15.24
CA THR A 23 -0.73 -44.17 16.68
C THR A 23 0.42 -43.54 17.53
N THR A 24 0.22 -43.37 18.85
CA THR A 24 1.26 -43.35 19.95
C THR A 24 2.35 -42.26 19.96
N GLU A 25 2.80 -41.65 21.08
CA GLU A 25 2.51 -41.67 22.54
C GLU A 25 2.60 -40.18 23.01
N ALA A 26 1.74 -39.62 23.86
CA ALA A 26 1.54 -39.90 25.29
C ALA A 26 2.76 -39.60 26.19
N VAL A 27 2.96 -38.33 26.56
CA VAL A 27 3.54 -37.96 27.86
C VAL A 27 2.73 -36.81 28.45
N ALA A 28 2.00 -37.11 29.51
CA ALA A 28 1.45 -36.12 30.43
C ALA A 28 1.79 -36.57 31.84
N GLU A 29 2.63 -35.80 32.55
CA GLU A 29 2.55 -35.79 34.01
C GLU A 29 2.96 -34.44 34.58
N THR A 30 2.22 -34.03 35.62
CA THR A 30 2.29 -32.74 36.31
C THR A 30 3.01 -32.85 37.63
N SER A 31 3.97 -31.97 37.87
CA SER A 31 4.50 -31.58 39.19
C SER A 31 5.30 -30.27 39.00
N GLU A 32 5.29 -29.27 39.87
CA GLU A 32 4.56 -29.06 41.14
C GLU A 32 4.42 -27.53 41.36
N ALA A 33 3.62 -27.11 42.34
CA ALA A 33 3.41 -25.70 42.66
C ALA A 33 4.63 -25.07 43.37
N VAL A 34 4.83 -23.76 43.17
CA VAL A 34 5.41 -22.89 44.21
C VAL A 34 4.57 -21.62 44.30
N ALA A 35 4.20 -21.25 45.52
CA ALA A 35 3.25 -20.19 45.82
C ALA A 35 3.93 -18.82 46.02
N GLU A 36 3.22 -17.78 45.59
CA GLU A 36 2.87 -16.58 46.36
C GLU A 36 3.82 -16.10 47.50
N THR A 37 4.34 -14.88 47.36
CA THR A 37 4.36 -13.90 48.47
C THR A 37 4.22 -12.47 47.94
N SER A 38 3.43 -11.69 48.67
CA SER A 38 3.09 -10.28 48.46
C SER A 38 4.11 -9.31 49.05
N GLU A 39 4.30 -8.16 48.40
CA GLU A 39 4.62 -6.84 48.98
C GLU A 39 4.31 -5.81 47.86
N ALA A 40 3.26 -4.99 47.90
CA ALA A 40 2.85 -3.99 48.89
C ALA A 40 3.82 -2.80 48.98
N ASP A 41 3.67 -1.83 48.07
CA ASP A 41 3.91 -0.42 48.40
C ASP A 41 2.96 0.49 47.60
N ALA A 42 2.57 1.62 48.18
CA ALA A 42 1.44 2.43 47.75
C ALA A 42 1.70 3.93 47.89
N VAL A 43 1.66 4.65 46.76
CA VAL A 43 1.53 6.11 46.66
C VAL A 43 1.00 6.48 45.26
N ALA A 44 0.13 7.46 45.06
CA ALA A 44 -0.86 8.06 45.94
C ALA A 44 -1.92 8.71 45.02
N GLU A 45 -3.20 8.63 45.38
CA GLU A 45 -4.23 9.47 44.76
C GLU A 45 -3.98 10.93 45.14
N PHE A 46 -4.14 11.84 44.19
CA PHE A 46 -4.29 13.26 44.49
C PHE A 46 -5.49 13.81 43.72
N ASP A 47 -6.67 13.46 44.23
CA ASP A 47 -7.93 14.08 43.84
C ASP A 47 -7.94 15.52 44.38
N ALA A 48 -7.94 16.49 43.47
CA ALA A 48 -7.98 17.90 43.79
C ALA A 48 -8.89 18.62 42.79
N ALA A 49 -10.20 18.45 43.00
CA ALA A 49 -11.20 19.26 42.33
C ALA A 49 -10.98 20.77 42.60
N VAL A 50 -10.77 21.52 41.52
CA VAL A 50 -10.97 22.98 41.47
C VAL A 50 -11.86 23.26 40.28
N GLU A 51 -13.13 23.54 40.56
CA GLU A 51 -14.14 24.03 39.61
C GLU A 51 -14.19 25.56 39.64
N ALA A 52 -14.58 26.16 38.51
CA ALA A 52 -15.00 27.56 38.31
C ALA A 52 -13.94 28.68 38.56
N ASP A 53 -13.82 29.72 37.73
CA ASP A 53 -14.36 30.04 36.39
C ASP A 53 -13.42 31.12 35.79
N ASP A 54 -13.08 31.06 34.50
CA ASP A 54 -12.63 32.25 33.74
C ASP A 54 -13.09 32.13 32.28
N GLU A 55 -13.38 33.27 31.65
CA GLU A 55 -14.27 33.35 30.49
C GLU A 55 -13.53 33.23 29.16
N GLY A 56 -13.88 32.21 28.37
CA GLY A 56 -14.03 32.37 26.92
C GLY A 56 -12.80 32.69 26.08
N ASP A 57 -11.83 31.77 26.01
CA ASP A 57 -11.14 31.55 24.73
C ASP A 57 -12.01 30.62 23.88
N ALA A 58 -12.80 31.21 23.00
CA ALA A 58 -13.58 30.45 22.04
C ALA A 58 -12.62 29.79 21.05
N GLU A 59 -12.40 28.47 21.20
CA GLU A 59 -11.67 27.69 20.21
C GLU A 59 -12.19 28.08 18.82
N PRO A 60 -11.31 28.50 17.89
CA PRO A 60 -11.75 28.94 16.58
C PRO A 60 -12.32 27.71 15.87
N VAL A 61 -13.65 27.58 15.91
CA VAL A 61 -14.42 26.56 15.20
C VAL A 61 -13.81 26.47 13.82
N PRO A 62 -13.17 25.35 13.44
CA PRO A 62 -12.52 25.25 12.16
C PRO A 62 -13.63 25.44 11.13
N ALA A 63 -13.62 26.60 10.48
CA ALA A 63 -14.63 26.95 9.50
C ALA A 63 -14.72 25.77 8.53
N PRO A 64 -15.92 25.25 8.21
CA PRO A 64 -16.02 24.11 7.33
C PRO A 64 -15.35 24.50 6.02
N VAL A 65 -14.14 23.96 5.78
CA VAL A 65 -13.34 24.34 4.62
C VAL A 65 -13.93 23.61 3.42
N ALA A 66 -15.06 24.16 2.97
CA ALA A 66 -15.65 23.89 1.68
C ALA A 66 -14.69 24.41 0.61
N LEU A 67 -13.57 23.70 0.44
CA LEU A 67 -12.77 23.85 -0.77
C LEU A 67 -13.71 23.59 -1.95
N PRO A 68 -13.71 24.48 -2.95
CA PRO A 68 -14.63 24.39 -4.06
C PRO A 68 -14.42 23.05 -4.78
N ASN A 69 -15.45 22.63 -5.54
CA ASN A 69 -15.48 21.47 -6.43
C ASN A 69 -14.33 21.52 -7.47
N ARG A 70 -13.10 21.27 -7.02
CA ARG A 70 -11.83 21.49 -7.71
C ARG A 70 -11.05 20.20 -7.65
N LEU A 71 -11.17 19.44 -8.73
CA LEU A 71 -10.50 18.18 -8.94
C LEU A 71 -9.00 18.27 -8.62
N ILE A 72 -8.58 17.60 -7.54
CA ILE A 72 -7.19 17.52 -7.09
C ILE A 72 -6.36 16.86 -8.20
N GLN A 73 -5.28 17.53 -8.63
CA GLN A 73 -4.54 17.17 -9.86
C GLN A 73 -3.04 17.14 -9.63
N THR A 74 -2.50 15.94 -9.39
CA THR A 74 -1.10 15.76 -9.02
C THR A 74 -0.29 15.06 -10.10
N VAL A 75 1.03 15.20 -10.00
CA VAL A 75 1.98 14.57 -10.93
C VAL A 75 3.04 13.80 -10.17
N GLY A 76 3.22 12.53 -10.54
CA GLY A 76 4.30 11.66 -10.09
C GLY A 76 5.25 11.33 -11.25
N ARG A 77 6.54 11.20 -10.96
CA ARG A 77 7.57 10.86 -11.96
C ARG A 77 8.63 9.92 -11.39
N ARG A 78 8.91 8.81 -12.06
CA ARG A 78 9.96 7.86 -11.69
C ARG A 78 10.62 7.26 -12.94
N LYS A 79 11.96 7.26 -12.99
CA LYS A 79 12.73 6.98 -14.21
C LYS A 79 12.21 7.89 -15.34
N GLU A 80 11.66 7.31 -16.40
CA GLU A 80 11.07 7.98 -17.56
C GLU A 80 9.53 8.06 -17.49
N ALA A 81 8.90 7.36 -16.55
CA ALA A 81 7.44 7.36 -16.41
C ALA A 81 6.94 8.69 -15.81
N ILE A 82 5.90 9.25 -16.43
CA ILE A 82 5.15 10.41 -15.99
C ILE A 82 3.70 9.98 -15.78
N VAL A 83 3.18 10.20 -14.58
CA VAL A 83 1.80 9.86 -14.22
C VAL A 83 1.11 11.14 -13.74
N ARG A 84 -0.06 11.42 -14.31
CA ARG A 84 -0.94 12.51 -13.88
C ARG A 84 -2.17 11.87 -13.24
N VAL A 85 -2.43 12.18 -11.98
CA VAL A 85 -3.57 11.63 -11.22
C VAL A 85 -4.60 12.72 -10.98
N ARG A 86 -5.86 12.33 -11.03
CA ARG A 86 -7.03 13.07 -10.60
C ARG A 86 -7.66 12.27 -9.46
N LEU A 87 -7.77 12.88 -8.28
CA LEU A 87 -8.39 12.28 -7.10
C LEU A 87 -9.82 12.80 -6.95
N VAL A 88 -10.78 11.90 -6.82
CA VAL A 88 -12.22 12.21 -6.67
C VAL A 88 -12.71 11.50 -5.40
N PRO A 89 -13.47 12.14 -4.50
CA PRO A 89 -14.15 11.42 -3.42
C PRO A 89 -15.16 10.41 -4.01
N GLY A 90 -15.09 9.14 -3.59
CA GLY A 90 -15.72 8.04 -4.31
C GLY A 90 -15.73 6.72 -3.55
N SER A 91 -15.46 5.62 -4.28
CA SER A 91 -15.72 4.22 -3.88
C SER A 91 -14.46 3.34 -3.88
N GLY A 92 -13.25 3.93 -3.94
CA GLY A 92 -11.98 3.19 -4.00
C GLY A 92 -11.63 2.67 -5.41
N LYS A 93 -12.28 3.17 -6.47
CA LYS A 93 -12.12 2.66 -7.84
C LYS A 93 -10.89 3.24 -8.53
N PHE A 94 -10.05 2.36 -9.07
CA PHE A 94 -8.86 2.72 -9.83
C PHE A 94 -9.11 2.60 -11.34
N THR A 95 -9.00 3.71 -12.06
CA THR A 95 -9.09 3.74 -13.53
C THR A 95 -7.78 4.29 -14.12
N LEU A 96 -7.12 3.49 -14.95
CA LEU A 96 -5.77 3.72 -15.45
C LEU A 96 -5.75 3.64 -16.98
N ASN A 97 -5.67 4.79 -17.65
CA ASN A 97 -5.84 4.90 -19.10
C ASN A 97 -7.09 4.13 -19.62
N GLY A 98 -8.19 4.14 -18.85
CA GLY A 98 -9.44 3.42 -19.16
C GLY A 98 -9.48 1.93 -18.78
N LYS A 99 -8.46 1.40 -18.08
CA LYS A 99 -8.40 0.00 -17.60
C LYS A 99 -8.46 -0.09 -16.07
N SER A 100 -8.83 -1.25 -15.54
CA SER A 100 -8.77 -1.51 -14.09
C SER A 100 -7.33 -1.68 -13.59
N LEU A 101 -7.13 -1.56 -12.27
CA LEU A 101 -5.82 -1.76 -11.63
C LEU A 101 -5.20 -3.12 -11.96
N GLU A 102 -5.99 -4.18 -11.90
CA GLU A 102 -5.56 -5.56 -12.11
C GLU A 102 -5.20 -5.85 -13.56
N GLN A 103 -5.98 -5.32 -14.50
CA GLN A 103 -5.73 -5.47 -15.94
C GLN A 103 -4.49 -4.69 -16.41
N TYR A 104 -4.20 -3.53 -15.79
CA TYR A 104 -3.02 -2.73 -16.11
C TYR A 104 -1.75 -3.25 -15.41
N PHE A 105 -1.87 -3.68 -14.15
CA PHE A 105 -0.77 -4.18 -13.33
C PHE A 105 -1.04 -5.64 -12.92
N PRO A 106 -0.65 -6.64 -13.74
CA PRO A 106 -0.89 -8.05 -13.42
C PRO A 106 -0.07 -8.55 -12.21
N ASN A 107 1.01 -7.86 -11.85
CA ASN A 107 1.81 -8.22 -10.68
C ASN A 107 1.27 -7.55 -9.39
N LYS A 108 0.85 -8.37 -8.42
CA LYS A 108 0.35 -7.95 -7.09
C LYS A 108 1.28 -6.99 -6.36
N VAL A 109 2.60 -7.12 -6.50
CA VAL A 109 3.59 -6.21 -5.88
C VAL A 109 3.40 -4.77 -6.37
N HIS A 110 3.07 -4.56 -7.64
CA HIS A 110 2.81 -3.22 -8.19
C HIS A 110 1.46 -2.66 -7.72
N GLN A 111 0.46 -3.51 -7.50
CA GLN A 111 -0.83 -3.11 -6.94
C GLN A 111 -0.69 -2.70 -5.46
N GLN A 112 0.08 -3.46 -4.66
CA GLN A 112 0.38 -3.15 -3.27
C GLN A 112 1.12 -1.81 -3.14
N LEU A 113 2.19 -1.59 -3.91
CA LEU A 113 2.91 -0.32 -3.99
C LEU A 113 1.99 0.88 -4.30
N ILE A 114 0.90 0.68 -5.04
CA ILE A 114 -0.06 1.75 -5.36
C ILE A 114 -1.02 2.01 -4.20
N LYS A 115 -1.40 0.98 -3.44
CA LYS A 115 -2.32 1.05 -2.29
C LYS A 115 -1.64 1.53 -0.99
N GLU A 116 -0.35 1.27 -0.80
CA GLU A 116 0.49 1.70 0.34
C GLU A 116 0.15 3.09 0.94
N PRO A 117 0.13 4.20 0.17
CA PRO A 117 -0.16 5.53 0.73
C PRO A 117 -1.59 5.71 1.21
N LEU A 118 -2.57 4.99 0.64
CA LEU A 118 -3.97 5.03 1.08
C LEU A 118 -4.18 4.20 2.35
N VAL A 119 -3.48 3.06 2.46
CA VAL A 119 -3.49 2.21 3.67
C VAL A 119 -2.85 2.95 4.85
N THR A 120 -1.77 3.71 4.61
CA THR A 120 -1.06 4.47 5.67
C THR A 120 -1.88 5.61 6.26
N VAL A 121 -2.92 6.05 5.55
CA VAL A 121 -3.87 7.11 5.97
C VAL A 121 -5.25 6.49 6.27
N GLU A 122 -5.40 5.17 6.14
CA GLU A 122 -6.64 4.42 6.36
C GLU A 122 -7.84 4.82 5.47
N ARG A 123 -7.61 5.64 4.43
CA ARG A 123 -8.64 6.17 3.51
C ARG A 123 -8.70 5.39 2.18
N VAL A 124 -8.75 4.06 2.24
CA VAL A 124 -8.70 3.19 1.05
C VAL A 124 -9.95 3.28 0.18
N GLU A 125 -11.13 3.36 0.80
CA GLU A 125 -12.42 3.29 0.10
C GLU A 125 -13.01 4.66 -0.25
N MET A 126 -12.48 5.74 0.34
CA MET A 126 -13.03 7.10 0.22
C MET A 126 -12.72 7.79 -1.12
N PHE A 127 -11.80 7.27 -1.93
CA PHE A 127 -11.28 7.97 -3.11
C PHE A 127 -11.23 7.10 -4.38
N ASP A 128 -11.82 7.61 -5.45
CA ASP A 128 -11.59 7.13 -6.81
C ASP A 128 -10.33 7.79 -7.41
N VAL A 129 -9.49 6.96 -8.03
CA VAL A 129 -8.19 7.36 -8.59
C VAL A 129 -8.24 7.23 -10.11
N ILE A 130 -8.22 8.38 -10.80
CA ILE A 130 -8.21 8.45 -12.27
C ILE A 130 -6.79 8.84 -12.73
N GLY A 131 -6.07 7.88 -13.31
CA GLY A 131 -4.67 8.00 -13.70
C GLY A 131 -4.44 8.01 -15.21
N ASN A 132 -3.75 9.05 -15.70
CA ASN A 132 -3.17 9.10 -17.04
C ASN A 132 -1.66 8.80 -16.96
N LEU A 133 -1.22 7.67 -17.50
CA LEU A 133 0.14 7.16 -17.42
C LEU A 133 0.82 7.21 -18.80
N VAL A 134 1.98 7.86 -18.88
CA VAL A 134 2.76 8.05 -20.11
C VAL A 134 4.24 7.76 -19.88
N GLY A 135 4.87 7.06 -20.82
CA GLY A 135 6.31 6.81 -20.84
C GLY A 135 6.80 5.77 -19.83
N GLY A 136 8.09 5.44 -19.93
CA GLY A 136 8.75 4.44 -19.11
C GLY A 136 8.17 3.03 -19.30
N GLY A 137 7.92 2.33 -18.20
CA GLY A 137 7.30 1.01 -18.21
C GLY A 137 6.73 0.65 -16.83
N ILE A 138 6.03 -0.48 -16.76
CA ILE A 138 5.14 -0.91 -15.67
C ILE A 138 5.68 -0.61 -14.26
N SER A 139 6.88 -1.10 -13.91
CA SER A 139 7.51 -0.87 -12.59
C SER A 139 7.82 0.62 -12.30
N GLY A 140 8.18 1.39 -13.33
CA GLY A 140 8.39 2.84 -13.21
C GLY A 140 7.06 3.59 -13.02
N GLN A 141 6.05 3.19 -13.78
CA GLN A 141 4.70 3.75 -13.72
C GLN A 141 4.04 3.52 -12.36
N ALA A 142 4.08 2.30 -11.80
CA ALA A 142 3.55 2.02 -10.46
C ALA A 142 4.20 2.90 -9.37
N GLY A 143 5.54 3.02 -9.39
CA GLY A 143 6.26 3.87 -8.43
C GLY A 143 6.05 5.38 -8.65
N ALA A 144 5.75 5.81 -9.88
CA ALA A 144 5.35 7.19 -10.16
C ALA A 144 3.92 7.45 -9.67
N LEU A 145 3.01 6.49 -9.84
CA LEU A 145 1.60 6.60 -9.42
C LEU A 145 1.47 6.64 -7.89
N ARG A 146 2.25 5.83 -7.16
CA ARG A 146 2.38 5.91 -5.69
C ARG A 146 2.71 7.34 -5.21
N LEU A 147 3.71 7.97 -5.84
CA LEU A 147 4.12 9.34 -5.52
C LEU A 147 3.03 10.38 -5.88
N ALA A 148 2.24 10.13 -6.92
CA ALA A 148 1.13 11.01 -7.30
C ALA A 148 -0.02 10.93 -6.28
N ILE A 149 -0.41 9.72 -5.84
CA ILE A 149 -1.43 9.53 -4.79
C ILE A 149 -0.98 10.19 -3.48
N ALA A 150 0.24 9.94 -3.02
CA ALA A 150 0.75 10.54 -1.79
C ALA A 150 0.80 12.08 -1.81
N ARG A 151 0.90 12.69 -3.01
CA ARG A 151 0.76 14.15 -3.18
C ARG A 151 -0.70 14.59 -3.19
N ALA A 152 -1.58 13.80 -3.79
CA ALA A 152 -3.01 14.10 -3.86
C ALA A 152 -3.67 14.07 -2.47
N LEU A 153 -3.23 13.16 -1.60
CA LEU A 153 -3.66 13.14 -0.21
C LEU A 153 -3.26 14.41 0.55
N ILE A 154 -2.04 14.93 0.35
CA ILE A 154 -1.61 16.21 0.95
C ILE A 154 -2.37 17.43 0.40
N GLU A 155 -2.78 17.39 -0.86
CA GLU A 155 -3.64 18.42 -1.46
C GLU A 155 -5.11 18.31 -1.00
N PHE A 156 -5.52 17.16 -0.45
CA PHE A 156 -6.82 16.96 0.18
C PHE A 156 -6.80 17.37 1.65
N GLU A 157 -5.88 16.79 2.43
CA GLU A 157 -5.65 17.11 3.83
C GLU A 157 -4.15 17.29 4.10
N SER A 158 -3.80 18.45 4.63
CA SER A 158 -2.43 18.84 4.96
C SER A 158 -1.86 18.09 6.17
N GLU A 159 -2.72 17.62 7.08
CA GLU A 159 -2.37 16.86 8.30
C GLU A 159 -1.79 15.47 8.01
N ASP A 160 -2.09 14.87 6.86
CA ASP A 160 -1.55 13.55 6.46
C ASP A 160 -0.04 13.59 6.15
N ARG A 161 0.51 14.80 5.93
CA ARG A 161 1.90 15.03 5.54
C ARG A 161 2.95 14.44 6.50
N PRO A 162 2.91 14.63 7.83
CA PRO A 162 3.81 13.95 8.77
C PRO A 162 3.80 12.42 8.65
N ALA A 163 2.64 11.78 8.54
CA ALA A 163 2.53 10.32 8.39
C ALA A 163 3.17 9.85 7.07
N LEU A 164 2.78 10.45 5.95
CA LEU A 164 3.32 10.14 4.62
C LEU A 164 4.83 10.46 4.48
N LYS A 165 5.34 11.44 5.23
CA LYS A 165 6.78 11.76 5.29
C LYS A 165 7.55 10.73 6.11
N LYS A 166 7.03 10.30 7.26
CA LYS A 166 7.63 9.22 8.10
C LYS A 166 7.71 7.91 7.30
N ALA A 167 6.66 7.54 6.57
CA ALA A 167 6.63 6.36 5.70
C ALA A 167 7.41 6.52 4.38
N GLY A 168 7.94 7.72 4.07
CA GLY A 168 8.84 7.95 2.95
C GLY A 168 8.19 8.08 1.56
N PHE A 169 6.87 8.22 1.46
CA PHE A 169 6.17 8.24 0.16
C PHE A 169 6.33 9.54 -0.63
N LEU A 170 6.72 10.63 0.03
CA LEU A 170 6.87 11.97 -0.58
C LEU A 170 8.19 12.15 -1.35
N THR A 171 9.17 11.28 -1.09
CA THR A 171 10.49 11.34 -1.73
C THR A 171 10.42 10.79 -3.14
N ARG A 172 10.65 11.66 -4.13
CA ARG A 172 10.83 11.23 -5.53
C ARG A 172 12.09 10.37 -5.65
N ASP A 173 11.95 9.13 -6.12
CA ASP A 173 13.10 8.30 -6.52
C ASP A 173 13.85 8.97 -7.70
N PRO A 174 15.09 9.46 -7.50
CA PRO A 174 15.84 10.19 -8.53
C PRO A 174 16.59 9.26 -9.49
N ARG A 175 16.56 7.93 -9.28
CA ARG A 175 17.37 6.96 -10.04
C ARG A 175 16.99 6.96 -11.52
N ALA A 176 17.92 7.43 -12.35
CA ALA A 176 17.86 7.38 -13.81
C ALA A 176 18.91 6.39 -14.36
N LYS A 177 18.74 5.98 -15.63
CA LYS A 177 19.72 5.13 -16.33
C LYS A 177 20.95 5.96 -16.68
N GLU A 178 22.11 5.61 -16.12
CA GLU A 178 23.38 6.25 -16.49
C GLU A 178 23.67 6.11 -17.98
N ARG A 179 24.13 7.20 -18.61
CA ARG A 179 24.56 7.22 -20.02
C ARG A 179 25.75 6.27 -20.22
N LYS A 180 25.80 5.60 -21.38
CA LYS A 180 27.00 4.89 -21.84
C LYS A 180 28.14 5.88 -22.06
N LYS A 181 29.20 5.82 -21.24
CA LYS A 181 30.44 6.59 -21.45
C LYS A 181 31.22 6.00 -22.63
N TYR A 182 32.08 6.81 -23.24
CA TYR A 182 33.00 6.35 -24.31
C TYR A 182 33.96 5.28 -23.77
N GLY A 183 34.47 4.41 -24.66
CA GLY A 183 35.36 3.29 -24.31
C GLY A 183 34.71 2.12 -23.52
N LEU A 184 33.53 2.30 -22.91
CA LEU A 184 32.86 1.28 -22.11
C LEU A 184 31.79 0.51 -22.91
N LYS A 185 31.58 -0.77 -22.57
CA LYS A 185 30.55 -1.64 -23.18
C LYS A 185 29.14 -1.28 -22.70
N LYS A 186 28.98 -0.89 -21.42
CA LYS A 186 27.76 -0.32 -20.81
C LYS A 186 28.14 0.91 -19.96
N ALA A 187 27.23 1.47 -19.15
CA ALA A 187 27.47 2.65 -18.31
C ALA A 187 28.76 2.59 -17.47
N ARG A 188 29.03 1.42 -16.84
CA ARG A 188 30.25 1.16 -16.04
C ARG A 188 31.04 -0.09 -16.46
N LYS A 189 30.52 -0.91 -17.38
CA LYS A 189 31.18 -2.17 -17.80
C LYS A 189 32.31 -1.87 -18.78
N ALA A 190 33.55 -1.86 -18.28
CA ALA A 190 34.75 -1.82 -19.11
C ALA A 190 34.92 -3.10 -19.95
N PRO A 191 35.65 -3.06 -21.08
CA PRO A 191 36.30 -4.25 -21.61
C PRO A 191 37.31 -4.82 -20.60
N GLN A 192 37.68 -6.09 -20.75
CA GLN A 192 38.82 -6.65 -20.03
C GLN A 192 40.10 -5.96 -20.53
N TYR A 193 40.97 -5.56 -19.60
CA TYR A 193 42.21 -4.85 -19.89
C TYR A 193 43.40 -5.79 -19.68
N SER A 194 44.31 -5.87 -20.66
CA SER A 194 45.62 -6.48 -20.46
C SER A 194 46.65 -5.43 -20.06
N LYS A 195 47.44 -5.72 -19.02
CA LYS A 195 48.57 -4.90 -18.56
C LYS A 195 49.91 -5.30 -19.20
N ARG A 196 49.88 -6.26 -20.13
CA ARG A 196 51.00 -6.92 -20.79
C ARG A 196 50.61 -7.13 -22.25
#